data_AF-A0A956VUG4-F1
#
_entry.id   AF-A0A956VUG4-F1
#
_cell.length_a   1.000
_cell.length_b   1.000
_cell.length_c   1.000
_cell.angle_alpha   90.00
_cell.angle_beta   90.00
_cell.angle_gamma   90.00
#
_symmetry.space_group_name_H-M   'P 1'
#
loop_
_entity.id
_entity.type
_entity.pdbx_description
1 polymer ?
#
loop_
_entity_poly.entity_id
_entity_poly.type
_entity_poly.pdbx_seq_one_letter_code
_entity_poly.pdbx_strand_id
1 'polypeptide(L)'
;IDGASALARNAVDYRYSVIVDDVVVGADAEAYRAALAGLDADVQMVTLLPSLEDCLERDAARGAASIPERVRALHEEFASAVTQERQSGAVLDTSDDASAYMTADRVQDAISRGLARLKVDA
;
A
#
# COMPACT_ATOMS: atom_id res chain seq x y z
N ILE A 1 -1.92 -12.39 -3.16
CA ILE A 1 -0.52 -12.21 -3.58
C ILE A 1 -0.25 -12.87 -4.94
N ASP A 2 -0.27 -14.20 -5.07
CA ASP A 2 0.12 -14.90 -6.32
C ASP A 2 -0.58 -14.42 -7.61
N GLY A 3 -1.90 -14.21 -7.56
CA GLY A 3 -2.65 -13.72 -8.73
C GLY A 3 -2.31 -12.27 -9.11
N ALA A 4 -2.22 -11.37 -8.12
CA ALA A 4 -1.89 -9.96 -8.34
C ALA A 4 -0.45 -9.80 -8.87
N SER A 5 0.51 -10.52 -8.29
CA SER A 5 1.89 -10.52 -8.75
C SER A 5 2.02 -11.09 -10.16
N ALA A 6 1.32 -12.18 -10.50
CA ALA A 6 1.33 -12.72 -11.86
C ALA A 6 0.77 -11.72 -12.89
N LEU A 7 -0.32 -11.02 -12.55
CA LEU A 7 -0.87 -9.96 -13.40
C LEU A 7 0.10 -8.79 -13.56
N ALA A 8 0.75 -8.37 -12.48
CA ALA A 8 1.73 -7.30 -12.51
C ALA A 8 2.92 -7.66 -13.42
N ARG A 9 3.45 -8.88 -13.33
CA ARG A 9 4.53 -9.36 -14.20
C ARG A 9 4.13 -9.33 -15.68
N ASN A 10 2.96 -9.89 -16.00
CA ASN A 10 2.44 -9.86 -17.36
C ASN A 10 2.28 -8.42 -17.88
N ALA A 11 1.75 -7.51 -17.06
CA ALA A 11 1.59 -6.11 -17.45
C ALA A 11 2.93 -5.44 -17.77
N VAL A 12 3.96 -5.69 -16.95
CA VAL A 12 5.32 -5.18 -17.18
C VAL A 12 5.92 -5.75 -18.47
N ASP A 13 5.71 -7.03 -18.78
CA ASP A 13 6.15 -7.63 -20.04
C ASP A 13 5.53 -6.96 -21.27
N TYR A 14 4.28 -6.50 -21.16
CA TYR A 14 3.60 -5.69 -22.16
C TYR A 14 3.91 -4.18 -22.08
N ARG A 15 4.89 -3.79 -21.26
CA ARG A 15 5.33 -2.39 -21.05
C ARG A 15 4.24 -1.46 -20.51
N TYR A 16 3.31 -1.99 -19.73
CA TYR A 16 2.34 -1.20 -18.97
C TYR A 16 2.83 -0.92 -17.55
N SER A 17 2.47 0.25 -17.03
CA SER A 17 2.50 0.51 -15.59
C SER A 17 1.29 -0.15 -14.92
N VAL A 18 1.49 -0.68 -13.72
CA VAL A 18 0.46 -1.37 -12.94
C VAL A 18 0.42 -0.79 -11.53
N ILE A 19 -0.79 -0.58 -11.01
CA ILE A 19 -1.03 -0.26 -9.61
C ILE A 19 -1.78 -1.45 -9.01
N VAL A 20 -1.26 -1.98 -7.90
CA VAL A 20 -1.92 -3.02 -7.12
C VAL A 20 -2.46 -2.35 -5.86
N ASP A 21 -3.78 -2.33 -5.72
CA ASP A 21 -4.47 -1.90 -4.50
C ASP A 21 -4.80 -3.16 -3.68
N ASP A 22 -4.16 -3.30 -2.53
CA ASP A 22 -4.27 -4.49 -1.67
C ASP A 22 -4.01 -4.12 -0.19
N VAL A 23 -4.44 -4.99 0.72
CA VAL A 23 -4.16 -4.89 2.15
C VAL A 23 -2.89 -5.69 2.45
N VAL A 24 -1.75 -5.01 2.47
CA VAL A 24 -0.43 -5.64 2.60
C VAL A 24 0.17 -5.35 3.98
N VAL A 25 0.17 -6.35 4.87
CA VAL A 25 0.71 -6.26 6.23
C VAL A 25 1.75 -7.34 6.50
N GLY A 26 2.71 -7.05 7.39
CA GLY A 26 3.67 -8.03 7.88
C GLY A 26 4.40 -8.79 6.77
N ALA A 27 4.24 -10.12 6.75
CA ALA A 27 4.91 -11.01 5.80
C ALA A 27 4.41 -10.89 4.35
N ASP A 28 3.28 -10.22 4.10
CA ASP A 28 2.74 -10.07 2.76
C ASP A 28 3.62 -9.15 1.90
N ALA A 29 4.23 -8.13 2.51
CA ALA A 29 5.17 -7.25 1.83
C ALA A 29 6.40 -8.02 1.33
N GLU A 30 6.87 -8.96 2.14
CA GLU A 30 7.97 -9.88 1.79
C GLU A 30 7.58 -10.85 0.66
N ALA A 31 6.34 -11.34 0.68
CA ALA A 31 5.83 -12.19 -0.39
C ALA A 31 5.68 -11.43 -1.72
N TYR A 32 5.21 -10.17 -1.69
CA TYR A 32 5.21 -9.30 -2.88
C TYR A 32 6.63 -9.03 -3.37
N ARG A 33 7.58 -8.74 -2.46
CA ARG A 33 8.99 -8.56 -2.78
C ARG A 33 9.57 -9.77 -3.51
N ALA A 34 9.37 -10.96 -2.96
CA ALA A 34 9.85 -12.21 -3.56
C ALA A 34 9.17 -12.49 -4.92
N ALA A 35 7.87 -12.28 -5.03
CA ALA A 35 7.11 -12.57 -6.25
C ALA A 35 7.43 -11.60 -7.40
N LEU A 36 7.79 -10.36 -7.08
CA LEU A 36 8.14 -9.31 -8.04
C LEU A 36 9.66 -9.19 -8.26
N ALA A 37 10.47 -10.01 -7.58
CA ALA A 37 11.91 -10.04 -7.76
C ALA A 37 12.31 -10.36 -9.22
N GLY A 38 13.35 -9.70 -9.69
CA GLY A 38 13.89 -9.88 -11.05
C GLY A 38 13.07 -9.25 -12.17
N LEU A 39 12.04 -8.46 -11.84
CA LEU A 39 11.37 -7.62 -12.83
C LEU A 39 12.29 -6.51 -13.32
N ASP A 40 12.31 -6.27 -14.63
CA ASP A 40 12.93 -5.10 -15.26
C ASP A 40 12.02 -3.87 -15.10
N ALA A 41 11.66 -3.54 -13.86
CA ALA A 41 10.78 -2.43 -13.50
C ALA A 41 11.05 -1.94 -12.07
N ASP A 42 10.84 -0.65 -11.84
CA ASP A 42 10.87 -0.06 -10.51
C ASP A 42 9.61 -0.49 -9.73
N VAL A 43 9.81 -1.27 -8.67
CA VAL A 43 8.73 -1.66 -7.75
C VAL A 43 8.68 -0.67 -6.59
N GLN A 44 7.49 -0.08 -6.40
CA GLN A 44 7.24 0.93 -5.38
C GLN A 44 6.11 0.46 -4.46
N MET A 45 6.28 0.69 -3.17
CA MET A 45 5.29 0.40 -2.14
C MET A 45 4.93 1.68 -1.39
N VAL A 46 3.63 1.94 -1.28
CA VAL A 46 3.09 3.06 -0.53
C VAL A 46 2.01 2.55 0.41
N THR A 47 2.20 2.78 1.70
CA THR A 47 1.20 2.51 2.73
C THR A 47 0.44 3.78 3.03
N LEU A 48 -0.88 3.77 2.85
CA LEU A 48 -1.76 4.86 3.29
C LEU A 48 -2.25 4.54 4.70
N LEU A 49 -1.94 5.41 5.66
CA LEU A 49 -2.28 5.23 7.06
C LEU A 49 -3.05 6.45 7.59
N PRO A 50 -4.33 6.64 7.19
CA PRO A 50 -5.18 7.65 7.81
C PRO A 50 -5.49 7.30 9.27
N SER A 51 -6.14 8.21 9.96
CA SER A 51 -6.60 8.02 11.33
C SER A 51 -7.59 6.86 11.41
N LEU A 52 -7.70 6.25 12.59
CA LEU A 52 -8.69 5.19 12.80
C LEU A 52 -10.11 5.73 12.62
N GLU A 53 -10.36 6.99 13.00
CA GLU A 53 -11.65 7.66 12.86
C GLU A 53 -12.06 7.74 11.37
N ASP A 54 -11.17 8.24 10.51
CA ASP A 54 -11.44 8.34 9.06
C ASP A 54 -11.65 6.95 8.43
N CYS A 55 -10.87 5.96 8.86
CA CYS A 55 -11.04 4.58 8.43
C CYS A 55 -12.43 4.04 8.76
N LEU A 56 -12.92 4.27 9.98
CA LEU A 56 -14.22 3.82 10.44
C LEU A 56 -15.37 4.56 9.77
N GLU A 57 -15.23 5.87 9.54
CA GLU A 57 -16.21 6.66 8.79
C GLU A 57 -16.36 6.15 7.35
N ARG A 58 -15.23 5.94 6.67
CA ARG A 58 -15.20 5.41 5.30
C ARG A 58 -15.77 3.98 5.23
N ASP A 59 -15.51 3.15 6.23
CA ASP A 59 -16.06 1.79 6.29
C ASP A 59 -17.58 1.79 6.53
N ALA A 60 -18.08 2.67 7.39
CA ALA A 60 -19.51 2.81 7.65
C ALA A 60 -20.31 3.14 6.38
N ALA A 61 -19.73 3.94 5.47
CA ALA A 61 -20.33 4.27 4.17
C ALA A 61 -20.54 3.05 3.25
N ARG A 62 -19.89 1.90 3.53
CA ARG A 62 -20.08 0.63 2.79
C ARG A 62 -21.36 -0.12 3.19
N GLY A 63 -22.09 0.34 4.20
CA GLY A 63 -23.36 -0.22 4.64
C GLY A 63 -23.22 -1.68 5.10
N ALA A 64 -23.94 -2.60 4.45
CA ALA A 64 -23.97 -4.01 4.86
C ALA A 64 -22.62 -4.76 4.77
N ALA A 65 -21.65 -4.21 4.03
CA ALA A 65 -20.29 -4.75 3.92
C ALA A 65 -19.31 -4.20 4.97
N SER A 66 -19.75 -3.29 5.85
CA SER A 66 -18.92 -2.73 6.92
C SER A 66 -18.51 -3.81 7.93
N ILE A 67 -17.23 -3.82 8.31
CA ILE A 67 -16.68 -4.74 9.32
C ILE A 67 -15.75 -3.93 10.26
N PRO A 68 -16.30 -3.14 11.19
CA PRO A 68 -15.52 -2.20 11.99
C PRO A 68 -14.39 -2.83 12.82
N GLU A 69 -14.63 -4.02 13.39
CA GLU A 69 -13.59 -4.71 14.17
C GLU A 69 -12.39 -5.14 13.33
N ARG A 70 -12.62 -5.51 12.06
CA ARG A 70 -11.54 -5.81 11.13
C ARG A 70 -10.77 -4.55 10.77
N VAL A 71 -11.45 -3.42 10.61
CA VAL A 71 -10.81 -2.12 10.36
C VAL A 71 -9.90 -1.74 11.52
N ARG A 72 -10.37 -1.87 12.77
CA ARG A 72 -9.55 -1.59 13.97
C ARG A 72 -8.31 -2.48 14.03
N ALA A 73 -8.49 -3.80 13.86
CA ALA A 73 -7.40 -4.76 13.92
C ALA A 73 -6.33 -4.48 12.85
N LEU A 74 -6.74 -4.22 11.61
CA LEU A 74 -5.81 -3.89 10.53
C LEU A 74 -5.12 -2.55 10.77
N HIS A 75 -5.84 -1.53 11.24
CA HIS A 75 -5.25 -0.22 11.55
C HIS A 75 -4.16 -0.32 12.61
N GLU A 76 -4.44 -1.06 13.69
CA GLU A 76 -3.46 -1.32 14.75
C GLU A 76 -2.23 -2.07 14.21
N GLU A 77 -2.44 -3.08 13.36
CA GLU A 77 -1.36 -3.83 12.73
C GLU A 77 -0.46 -2.94 11.85
N PHE A 78 -1.06 -2.09 11.00
CA PHE A 78 -0.30 -1.12 10.20
C PHE A 78 0.43 -0.10 11.06
N ALA A 79 -0.24 0.51 12.05
CA ALA A 79 0.38 1.49 12.94
C ALA A 79 1.55 0.90 13.73
N SER A 80 1.41 -0.34 14.20
CA SER A 80 2.48 -1.09 14.86
C SER A 80 3.65 -1.37 13.92
N ALA A 81 3.38 -1.83 12.70
CA ALA A 81 4.41 -2.11 11.70
C ALA A 81 5.20 -0.86 11.29
N VAL A 82 4.53 0.29 11.16
CA VAL A 82 5.15 1.59 10.88
C VAL A 82 6.02 2.04 12.05
N THR A 83 5.52 1.96 13.28
CA THR A 83 6.27 2.34 14.50
C THR A 83 7.54 1.50 14.69
N GLN A 84 7.51 0.24 14.25
CA GLN A 84 8.63 -0.69 14.34
C GLN A 84 9.57 -0.64 13.12
N GLU A 85 9.35 0.29 12.19
CA GLU A 85 10.12 0.43 10.94
C GLU A 85 10.15 -0.86 10.10
N ARG A 86 9.09 -1.68 10.20
CA ARG A 86 8.97 -2.95 9.46
C ARG A 86 8.32 -2.78 8.09
N GLN A 87 7.78 -1.60 7.80
CA GLN A 87 7.19 -1.29 6.50
C GLN A 87 8.25 -0.81 5.52
N SER A 88 8.26 -1.40 4.33
CA SER A 88 9.09 -0.95 3.22
C SER A 88 8.36 0.12 2.38
N GLY A 89 9.14 0.98 1.73
CA GLY A 89 8.60 2.06 0.91
C GLY A 89 8.12 3.26 1.74
N ALA A 90 7.18 4.02 1.18
CA ALA A 90 6.69 5.26 1.79
C ALA A 90 5.44 4.99 2.63
N VAL A 91 5.33 5.65 3.77
CA VAL A 91 4.11 5.67 4.59
C VAL A 91 3.55 7.08 4.57
N LEU A 92 2.28 7.24 4.21
CA LEU A 92 1.60 8.52 4.12
C LEU A 92 0.42 8.53 5.08
N ASP A 93 0.45 9.44 6.06
CA ASP A 93 -0.76 9.80 6.79
C ASP A 93 -1.67 10.64 5.88
N THR A 94 -2.88 10.16 5.65
CA THR A 94 -3.86 10.76 4.72
C THR A 94 -5.11 11.28 5.43
N SER A 95 -5.04 11.46 6.75
CA SER A 95 -6.18 11.91 7.57
C SER A 95 -6.67 13.30 7.15
N ASP A 96 -5.73 14.22 6.92
CA ASP A 96 -6.03 15.62 6.59
C ASP A 96 -6.16 15.88 5.07
N ASP A 97 -6.17 14.84 4.23
CA ASP A 97 -6.33 15.02 2.80
C ASP A 97 -7.78 15.38 2.46
N ALA A 98 -8.00 16.60 1.96
CA ALA A 98 -9.34 17.09 1.62
C ALA A 98 -9.99 16.33 0.44
N SER A 99 -9.21 15.56 -0.33
CA SER A 99 -9.72 14.72 -1.41
C SER A 99 -8.73 13.62 -1.80
N ALA A 100 -9.22 12.59 -2.49
CA ALA A 100 -8.38 11.54 -3.06
C ALA A 100 -7.34 12.07 -4.08
N TYR A 101 -7.61 13.22 -4.72
CA TYR A 101 -6.64 13.86 -5.62
C TYR A 101 -5.41 14.36 -4.87
N MET A 102 -5.60 14.92 -3.67
CA MET A 102 -4.47 15.32 -2.82
C MET A 102 -3.64 14.12 -2.37
N THR A 103 -4.31 13.03 -1.99
CA THR A 103 -3.61 11.77 -1.69
C THR A 103 -2.81 11.28 -2.89
N ALA A 104 -3.40 11.29 -4.09
CA ALA A 104 -2.73 10.87 -5.31
C ALA A 104 -1.50 11.75 -5.64
N ASP A 105 -1.60 13.07 -5.48
CA ASP A 105 -0.48 13.99 -5.67
C ASP A 105 0.66 13.70 -4.69
N ARG A 106 0.34 13.41 -3.42
CA ARG A 106 1.33 13.05 -2.39
C ARG A 106 1.97 11.68 -2.66
N VAL A 107 1.20 10.72 -3.17
CA VAL A 107 1.73 9.44 -3.64
C VAL A 107 2.71 9.66 -4.79
N GLN A 108 2.35 10.49 -5.77
CA GLN A 108 3.23 10.83 -6.90
C GLN A 108 4.51 11.57 -6.44
N ASP A 109 4.41 12.50 -5.48
CA ASP A 109 5.57 13.17 -4.90
C ASP A 109 6.52 12.15 -4.25
N ALA A 110 5.98 11.26 -3.40
CA ALA A 110 6.78 10.23 -2.73
C ALA A 110 7.48 9.29 -3.73
N ILE A 111 6.78 8.92 -4.81
CA ILE A 111 7.32 8.11 -5.90
C ILE A 111 8.43 8.85 -6.65
N SER A 112 8.18 10.09 -7.10
CA SER A 112 9.13 10.87 -7.89
C SER A 112 10.43 11.18 -7.14
N ARG A 113 10.34 11.28 -5.81
CA ARG A 113 11.48 11.48 -4.89
C ARG A 113 12.19 10.18 -4.51
N GLY A 114 11.71 9.03 -4.98
CA GLY A 114 12.28 7.72 -4.69
C GLY A 114 12.04 7.22 -3.26
N LEU A 115 11.14 7.85 -2.51
CA LEU A 115 10.81 7.47 -1.12
C LEU A 115 10.00 6.17 -1.05
N ALA A 116 9.25 5.87 -2.11
CA ALA A 116 8.40 4.70 -2.19
C ALA A 116 9.12 3.42 -2.65
N ARG A 117 10.44 3.45 -2.88
CA ARG A 117 11.16 2.27 -3.40
C ARG A 117 11.04 1.10 -2.43
N LEU A 118 10.58 -0.04 -2.95
CA LEU A 118 10.63 -1.29 -2.20
C LEU A 118 12.09 -1.67 -2.03
N LYS A 119 12.57 -1.77 -0.78
CA LYS A 119 13.94 -2.18 -0.50
C LYS A 119 14.10 -3.66 -0.83
N VAL A 120 14.77 -3.93 -1.94
CA VAL A 120 15.27 -5.27 -2.26
C VAL A 120 16.64 -5.35 -1.61
N ASP A 121 16.78 -6.14 -0.55
CA ASP A 121 18.13 -6.44 -0.04
C ASP A 121 18.87 -7.20 -1.16
N ALA A 122 20.08 -6.75 -1.46
CA ALA A 122 20.96 -7.34 -2.47
C ALA A 122 21.54 -8.68 -2.01
#